data_AF-A0AAJ6API6-F1
#
_entry.id   AF-A0AAJ6API6-F1
#
_cell.length_a   1.000
_cell.length_b   1.000
_cell.length_c   1.000
_cell.angle_alpha   90.00
_cell.angle_beta   90.00
_cell.angle_gamma   90.00
#
_symmetry.space_group_name_H-M   'P 1'
#
loop_
_entity.id
_entity.type
_entity.pdbx_description
1 polymer ?
#
loop_
_entity_poly.entity_id
_entity_poly.type
_entity_poly.pdbx_seq_one_letter_code
_entity_poly.pdbx_strand_id
1 'polypeptide(L)'
;MAKHKPTPRTYPKEVREQAIHYWTTLGPSEAAKKTGIARSTINRWAKQAGAQKTPNTTTRAATKARLEKIRALRTQEALATMETAVRLRQQMDTSDWDSRQKRDQMTAYGIAIDKSQQLERFDDDGGISDTISLIEMIADKLGIPNDTK
;
A
#
# COMPACT_ATOMS: atom_id res chain seq x y z
N MET A 1 45.38 -7.18 -25.00
CA MET A 1 44.07 -6.72 -25.53
C MET A 1 43.82 -5.29 -25.07
N ALA A 2 43.98 -4.31 -25.95
CA ALA A 2 43.76 -2.90 -25.62
C ALA A 2 42.25 -2.65 -25.47
N LYS A 3 41.81 -2.25 -24.27
CA LYS A 3 40.42 -1.86 -24.01
C LYS A 3 40.15 -0.56 -24.76
N HIS A 4 39.38 -0.61 -25.83
CA HIS A 4 38.91 0.59 -26.53
C HIS A 4 37.98 1.37 -25.59
N LYS A 5 38.39 2.56 -25.14
CA LYS A 5 37.53 3.43 -24.34
C LYS A 5 36.46 4.00 -25.28
N PRO A 6 35.16 3.77 -25.06
CA PRO A 6 34.12 4.35 -25.90
C PRO A 6 34.21 5.88 -25.80
N THR A 7 34.17 6.54 -26.96
CA THR A 7 34.11 8.00 -27.03
C THR A 7 32.87 8.51 -26.30
N PRO A 8 32.98 9.60 -25.52
CA PRO A 8 31.84 10.13 -24.78
C PRO A 8 30.77 10.57 -25.78
N ARG A 9 29.59 9.95 -25.70
CA ARG A 9 28.41 10.39 -26.48
C ARG A 9 28.02 11.80 -26.03
N THR A 10 28.22 12.77 -26.90
CA THR A 10 27.75 14.15 -26.69
C THR A 10 26.30 14.25 -27.17
N TYR A 11 25.38 14.54 -26.25
CA TYR A 11 23.97 14.74 -26.58
C TYR A 11 23.71 16.23 -26.87
N PRO A 12 22.93 16.57 -27.90
CA PRO A 12 22.48 17.94 -28.13
C PRO A 12 21.70 18.49 -26.92
N LYS A 13 21.76 19.81 -26.73
CA LYS A 13 21.09 20.50 -25.61
C LYS A 13 19.57 20.28 -25.64
N GLU A 14 18.97 20.34 -26.83
CA GLU A 14 17.54 20.13 -27.06
C GLU A 14 17.07 18.74 -26.60
N VAL A 15 17.85 17.71 -26.93
CA VAL A 15 17.57 16.33 -26.53
C VAL A 15 17.62 16.18 -25.01
N ARG A 16 18.56 16.87 -24.35
CA ARG A 16 18.66 16.89 -22.89
C ARG A 16 17.45 17.55 -22.25
N GLU A 17 17.00 18.69 -22.77
CA GLU A 17 15.83 19.42 -22.25
C GLU A 17 14.55 18.59 -22.43
N GLN A 18 14.37 17.98 -23.60
CA GLN A 18 13.23 17.10 -23.88
C GLN A 18 13.21 15.87 -22.95
N ALA A 19 14.38 15.26 -22.68
CA ALA A 19 14.50 14.14 -21.75
C ALA A 19 14.14 14.53 -20.31
N ILE A 20 14.56 15.73 -19.86
CA ILE A 20 14.19 16.26 -18.53
C ILE A 20 12.68 16.52 -18.47
N HIS A 21 12.08 17.10 -19.52
CA HIS A 21 10.64 17.32 -19.58
C HIS A 21 9.84 16.01 -19.46
N TYR A 22 10.21 14.97 -20.20
CA TYR A 22 9.58 13.65 -20.06
C TYR A 22 9.84 13.02 -18.69
N TRP A 23 11.00 13.25 -18.09
CA TRP A 23 11.30 12.75 -16.75
C TRP A 23 10.38 13.36 -15.69
N THR A 24 10.12 14.68 -15.77
CA THR A 24 9.24 15.38 -14.83
C THR A 24 7.78 14.97 -14.99
N THR A 25 7.32 14.79 -16.23
CA THR A 25 5.90 14.52 -16.54
C THR A 25 5.53 13.03 -16.45
N LEU A 26 6.37 12.13 -16.95
CA LEU A 26 6.07 10.69 -17.10
C LEU A 26 6.92 9.81 -16.17
N GLY A 27 8.04 10.33 -15.65
CA GLY A 27 8.99 9.59 -14.84
C GLY A 27 10.15 8.97 -15.64
N PRO A 28 11.16 8.42 -14.93
CA PRO A 28 12.45 8.06 -15.52
C PRO A 28 12.39 6.89 -16.51
N SER A 29 11.52 5.90 -16.26
CA SER A 29 11.43 4.72 -17.12
C SER A 29 10.79 5.05 -18.47
N GLU A 30 9.70 5.83 -18.46
CA GLU A 30 9.03 6.26 -19.69
C GLU A 30 9.86 7.29 -20.47
N ALA A 31 10.55 8.20 -19.78
CA ALA A 31 11.50 9.12 -20.41
C ALA A 31 12.62 8.36 -21.15
N ALA A 32 13.17 7.30 -20.56
CA ALA A 32 14.18 6.47 -21.20
C ALA A 32 13.67 5.72 -22.43
N LYS A 33 12.45 5.18 -22.37
CA LYS A 33 11.82 4.52 -23.53
C LYS A 33 11.58 5.51 -24.68
N LYS A 34 11.07 6.71 -24.39
CA LYS A 34 10.77 7.73 -25.40
C LYS A 34 12.01 8.32 -26.06
N THR A 35 13.08 8.49 -25.30
CA THR A 35 14.31 9.16 -25.79
C THR A 35 15.40 8.18 -26.24
N GLY A 36 15.31 6.91 -25.88
CA GLY A 36 16.38 5.92 -26.07
C GLY A 36 17.61 6.15 -25.19
N ILE A 37 17.55 7.10 -24.25
CA ILE A 37 18.66 7.46 -23.37
C ILE A 37 18.58 6.65 -22.08
N ALA A 38 19.73 6.19 -21.60
CA ALA A 38 19.80 5.42 -20.37
C ALA A 38 19.22 6.21 -19.18
N ARG A 39 18.42 5.52 -18.34
CA ARG A 39 17.77 6.09 -17.15
C ARG A 39 18.74 6.83 -16.23
N SER A 40 19.93 6.27 -16.02
CA SER A 40 20.98 6.86 -15.19
C SER A 40 21.45 8.23 -15.71
N THR A 41 21.55 8.37 -17.04
CA THR A 41 21.94 9.63 -17.69
C THR A 41 20.88 10.70 -17.51
N ILE A 42 19.60 10.37 -17.75
CA ILE A 42 18.47 11.27 -17.57
C ILE A 42 18.37 11.72 -16.10
N ASN A 43 18.48 10.79 -15.14
CA ASN A 43 18.47 11.10 -13.71
C ASN A 43 19.58 12.08 -13.32
N ARG A 44 20.80 11.89 -13.85
CA ARG A 44 21.91 12.81 -13.61
C ARG A 44 21.60 14.20 -14.15
N TRP A 45 21.04 14.31 -15.36
CA TRP A 45 20.68 15.60 -15.94
C TRP A 45 19.56 16.30 -15.17
N ALA A 46 18.53 15.56 -14.75
CA ALA A 46 17.44 16.09 -13.93
C ALA A 46 17.95 16.65 -12.60
N LYS A 47 18.84 15.90 -11.91
CA LYS A 47 19.50 16.37 -10.68
C LYS A 47 20.33 17.64 -10.91
N GLN A 48 21.12 17.68 -11.99
CA GLN A 48 21.92 18.86 -12.33
C GLN A 48 21.06 20.08 -12.68
N ALA A 49 19.85 19.86 -13.21
CA ALA A 49 18.89 20.91 -13.52
C ALA A 49 18.00 21.29 -12.31
N GLY A 50 18.19 20.67 -11.14
CA GLY A 50 17.34 20.90 -9.97
C GLY A 50 15.88 20.43 -10.16
N ALA A 51 15.61 19.61 -11.17
CA ALA A 51 14.25 19.16 -11.47
C ALA A 51 13.73 18.25 -10.34
N GLN A 52 12.58 18.62 -9.79
CA GLN A 52 11.86 17.80 -8.82
C GLN A 52 10.91 16.85 -9.54
N LYS A 53 10.79 15.63 -9.01
CA LYS A 53 9.90 14.63 -9.60
C LYS A 53 8.47 14.96 -9.24
N THR A 54 7.60 15.13 -10.23
CA THR A 54 6.17 15.16 -9.97
C THR A 54 5.74 13.77 -9.46
N PRO A 55 5.10 13.67 -8.29
CA PRO A 55 4.64 12.38 -7.79
C PRO A 55 3.78 11.72 -8.85
N ASN A 56 4.12 10.49 -9.21
CA ASN A 56 3.47 9.79 -10.30
C ASN A 56 1.98 9.56 -9.94
N THR A 57 1.10 10.35 -10.54
CA THR A 57 -0.35 10.29 -10.32
C THR A 57 -0.90 8.90 -10.68
N THR A 58 -0.35 8.28 -11.72
CA THR A 58 -0.75 6.91 -12.13
C THR A 58 -0.41 5.87 -11.07
N THR A 59 0.77 5.94 -10.44
CA THR A 59 1.13 5.03 -9.36
C THR A 59 0.25 5.24 -8.13
N ARG A 60 -0.06 6.50 -7.77
CA ARG A 60 -0.95 6.79 -6.64
C ARG A 60 -2.37 6.27 -6.88
N ALA A 61 -2.92 6.51 -8.06
CA ALA A 61 -4.23 6.01 -8.44
C ALA A 61 -4.27 4.48 -8.46
N ALA A 62 -3.26 3.83 -9.02
CA ALA A 62 -3.16 2.37 -9.03
C ALA A 62 -3.03 1.79 -7.63
N THR A 63 -2.22 2.41 -6.76
CA THR A 63 -2.11 2.00 -5.34
C THR A 63 -3.44 2.18 -4.62
N LYS A 64 -4.13 3.31 -4.81
CA LYS A 64 -5.44 3.58 -4.21
C LYS A 64 -6.48 2.54 -4.64
N ALA A 65 -6.61 2.29 -5.94
CA ALA A 65 -7.53 1.28 -6.46
C ALA A 65 -7.20 -0.13 -5.94
N ARG A 66 -5.90 -0.46 -5.81
CA ARG A 66 -5.48 -1.73 -5.20
C ARG A 66 -5.90 -1.82 -3.72
N LEU A 67 -5.74 -0.75 -2.95
CA LEU A 67 -6.14 -0.71 -1.55
C LEU A 67 -7.67 -0.84 -1.39
N GLU A 68 -8.44 -0.13 -2.22
CA GLU A 68 -9.90 -0.25 -2.26
C GLU A 68 -10.34 -1.69 -2.58
N LYS A 69 -9.69 -2.34 -3.55
CA LYS A 69 -9.96 -3.75 -3.88
C LYS A 69 -9.65 -4.68 -2.72
N ILE A 70 -8.53 -4.47 -2.02
CA ILE A 70 -8.17 -5.28 -0.86
C ILE A 70 -9.21 -5.11 0.26
N ARG A 71 -9.66 -3.87 0.52
CA ARG A 71 -10.72 -3.57 1.48
C ARG A 71 -12.00 -4.32 1.14
N ALA A 72 -12.45 -4.24 -0.12
CA ALA A 72 -13.66 -4.94 -0.57
C ALA A 72 -13.57 -6.46 -0.38
N LEU A 73 -12.41 -7.07 -0.67
CA LEU A 73 -12.19 -8.50 -0.45
C LEU A 73 -12.23 -8.87 1.04
N ARG A 74 -11.70 -8.03 1.93
CA ARG A 74 -11.78 -8.26 3.38
C ARG A 74 -13.21 -8.16 3.89
N THR A 75 -13.97 -7.17 3.45
CA THR A 75 -15.39 -7.06 3.80
C THR A 75 -16.17 -8.29 3.35
N GLN A 76 -15.92 -8.79 2.15
CA GLN A 76 -16.53 -10.02 1.65
C GLN A 76 -16.18 -11.23 2.52
N GLU A 77 -14.90 -11.36 2.91
CA GLU A 77 -14.44 -12.47 3.75
C GLU A 77 -15.02 -12.40 5.17
N ALA A 78 -15.12 -11.20 5.75
CA ALA A 78 -15.74 -10.99 7.06
C ALA A 78 -17.22 -11.42 7.04
N LEU A 79 -17.97 -11.06 5.99
CA LEU A 79 -19.36 -11.51 5.81
C LEU A 79 -19.47 -13.03 5.70
N ALA A 80 -18.65 -13.67 4.86
CA ALA A 80 -18.66 -15.13 4.71
C ALA A 80 -18.32 -15.86 6.02
N THR A 81 -17.41 -15.28 6.81
CA THR A 81 -17.04 -15.79 8.14
C THR A 81 -18.22 -15.68 9.11
N MET A 82 -18.94 -14.56 9.11
CA MET A 82 -20.15 -14.36 9.92
C MET A 82 -21.28 -15.32 9.51
N GLU A 83 -21.51 -15.52 8.22
CA GLU A 83 -22.48 -16.51 7.73
C GLU A 83 -22.15 -17.92 8.21
N THR A 84 -20.87 -18.27 8.18
CA THR A 84 -20.39 -19.56 8.72
C THR A 84 -20.69 -19.65 10.21
N ALA A 85 -20.39 -18.60 10.99
CA ALA A 85 -20.69 -18.56 12.42
C ALA A 85 -22.20 -18.76 12.69
N VAL A 86 -23.07 -18.09 11.94
CA VAL A 86 -24.54 -18.27 12.04
C VAL A 86 -24.93 -19.72 11.74
N ARG A 87 -24.35 -20.34 10.71
CA ARG A 87 -24.62 -21.74 10.36
C ARG A 87 -24.18 -22.69 11.47
N LEU A 88 -22.97 -22.49 12.03
CA LEU A 88 -22.48 -23.32 13.13
C LEU A 88 -23.40 -23.23 14.35
N ARG A 89 -23.93 -22.02 14.64
CA ARG A 89 -24.92 -21.80 15.70
C ARG A 89 -26.22 -22.55 15.47
N GLN A 90 -26.79 -22.45 14.28
CA GLN A 90 -28.03 -23.17 13.93
C GLN A 90 -27.87 -24.69 14.02
N GLN A 91 -26.69 -25.20 13.63
CA GLN A 91 -26.39 -26.64 13.78
C GLN A 91 -26.36 -27.06 15.25
N MET A 92 -25.85 -26.23 16.16
CA MET A 92 -25.85 -26.56 17.60
C MET A 92 -27.25 -26.66 18.19
N ASP A 93 -28.18 -25.83 17.71
CA ASP A 93 -29.57 -25.81 18.21
C ASP A 93 -30.39 -26.99 17.69
N THR A 94 -30.03 -27.55 16.53
CA THR A 94 -30.82 -28.56 15.82
C THR A 94 -30.25 -29.97 15.91
N SER A 95 -28.99 -30.13 16.30
CA SER A 95 -28.31 -31.43 16.27
C SER A 95 -28.27 -32.09 17.64
N ASP A 96 -28.44 -33.42 17.64
CA ASP A 96 -28.31 -34.29 18.82
C ASP A 96 -26.83 -34.61 19.12
N TRP A 97 -26.01 -33.57 19.16
CA TRP A 97 -24.58 -33.69 19.42
C TRP A 97 -24.29 -33.95 20.89
N ASP A 98 -23.24 -34.74 21.12
CA ASP A 98 -22.71 -34.93 22.46
C ASP A 98 -22.05 -33.64 23.00
N SER A 99 -21.78 -33.62 24.31
CA SER A 99 -21.19 -32.47 24.99
C SER A 99 -19.81 -32.08 24.47
N ARG A 100 -19.05 -33.00 23.88
CA ARG A 100 -17.72 -32.73 23.33
C ARG A 100 -17.85 -32.06 21.96
N GLN A 101 -18.69 -32.60 21.08
CA GLN A 101 -19.01 -32.03 19.78
C GLN A 101 -19.56 -30.61 19.89
N LYS A 102 -20.48 -30.37 20.85
CA LYS A 102 -21.02 -29.03 21.12
C LYS A 102 -19.92 -28.04 21.56
N ARG A 103 -18.97 -28.49 22.38
CA ARG A 103 -17.84 -27.65 22.81
C ARG A 103 -16.92 -27.29 21.65
N ASP A 104 -16.55 -28.29 20.84
CA ASP A 104 -15.67 -28.08 19.68
C ASP A 104 -16.32 -27.10 18.69
N GLN A 105 -17.63 -27.20 18.47
CA GLN A 105 -18.36 -26.26 17.64
C GLN A 105 -18.44 -24.85 18.24
N MET A 106 -18.69 -24.70 19.54
CA MET A 106 -18.68 -23.40 20.22
C MET A 106 -17.31 -22.72 20.10
N THR A 107 -16.22 -23.49 20.17
CA THR A 107 -14.87 -22.99 19.94
C THR A 107 -14.71 -22.52 18.49
N ALA A 108 -15.14 -23.31 17.49
CA ALA A 108 -15.09 -22.91 16.09
C ALA A 108 -15.90 -21.64 15.80
N TYR A 109 -17.10 -21.52 16.38
CA TYR A 109 -17.94 -20.33 16.32
C TYR A 109 -17.24 -19.10 16.91
N GLY A 110 -16.65 -19.23 18.10
CA GLY A 110 -15.90 -18.15 18.75
C GLY A 110 -14.72 -17.68 17.90
N ILE A 111 -13.97 -18.61 17.29
CA ILE A 111 -12.86 -18.29 16.39
C ILE A 111 -13.35 -17.52 15.15
N ALA A 112 -14.46 -17.96 14.55
CA ALA A 112 -15.02 -17.27 13.38
C ALA A 112 -15.41 -15.82 13.70
N ILE A 113 -16.07 -15.58 14.85
CA ILE A 113 -16.40 -14.21 15.28
C ILE A 113 -15.15 -13.38 15.51
N ASP A 114 -14.15 -13.90 16.24
CA ASP A 114 -12.89 -13.19 16.49
C ASP A 114 -12.21 -12.78 15.16
N LYS A 115 -12.19 -13.67 14.16
CA LYS A 115 -11.61 -13.36 12.85
C LYS A 115 -12.37 -12.32 12.06
N SER A 116 -13.70 -12.35 12.09
CA SER A 116 -14.50 -11.31 11.42
C SER A 116 -14.26 -9.93 12.03
N GLN A 117 -14.22 -9.81 13.37
CA GLN A 117 -13.90 -8.57 14.07
C GLN A 117 -12.47 -8.10 13.79
N GLN A 118 -11.51 -9.04 13.72
CA GLN A 118 -10.12 -8.72 13.39
C GLN A 118 -10.00 -8.14 11.97
N LEU A 119 -10.77 -8.67 11.00
CA LEU A 119 -10.79 -8.17 9.63
C LEU A 119 -11.37 -6.75 9.53
N GLU A 120 -12.44 -6.46 10.27
CA GLU A 120 -13.04 -5.11 10.33
C GLU A 120 -12.07 -4.08 10.94
N ARG A 121 -11.34 -4.44 12.00
CA ARG A 121 -10.33 -3.55 12.62
C ARG A 121 -9.22 -3.12 11.66
N PHE A 122 -8.85 -3.94 10.69
CA PHE A 122 -7.84 -3.54 9.69
C PHE A 122 -8.31 -2.43 8.76
N ASP A 123 -9.63 -2.27 8.61
CA ASP A 123 -10.23 -1.32 7.70
C ASP A 123 -10.66 -0.02 8.40
N ASP A 124 -10.84 -0.04 9.73
CA ASP A 124 -11.27 1.14 10.50
C ASP A 124 -10.17 2.19 10.68
N ASP A 125 -8.88 1.85 10.63
CA ASP A 125 -7.84 2.88 10.62
C ASP A 125 -6.49 2.49 9.99
N GLY A 126 -6.29 1.25 9.54
CA GLY A 126 -4.99 0.83 9.00
C GLY A 126 -3.80 1.08 9.95
N GLY A 127 -4.04 1.20 11.26
CA GLY A 127 -3.05 1.59 12.27
C GLY A 127 -2.73 3.10 12.31
N ILE A 128 -3.43 3.94 11.53
CA ILE A 128 -3.24 5.40 11.53
C ILE A 128 -3.62 5.98 12.89
N SER A 129 -4.77 5.60 13.46
CA SER A 129 -5.14 5.96 14.84
C SER A 129 -4.06 5.57 15.85
N ASP A 130 -3.54 4.34 15.80
CA ASP A 130 -2.48 3.90 16.72
C ASP A 130 -1.20 4.74 16.56
N THR A 131 -0.81 5.08 15.33
CA THR A 131 0.34 5.98 15.12
C THR A 131 0.08 7.42 15.55
N ILE A 132 -1.14 7.93 15.37
CA ILE A 132 -1.53 9.26 15.86
C ILE A 132 -1.44 9.27 17.39
N SER A 133 -2.04 8.29 18.06
CA SER A 133 -1.97 8.16 19.52
C SER A 133 -0.54 7.99 20.04
N LEU A 134 0.34 7.28 19.32
CA LEU A 134 1.75 7.18 19.68
C LEU A 134 2.49 8.51 19.55
N ILE A 135 2.21 9.27 18.48
CA ILE A 135 2.80 10.60 18.24
C ILE A 135 2.30 11.59 19.30
N GLU A 136 1.00 11.58 19.62
CA GLU A 136 0.40 12.40 20.66
C GLU A 136 1.02 12.11 22.04
N MET A 137 1.23 10.84 22.37
CA MET A 137 1.89 10.44 23.62
C MET A 137 3.36 10.91 23.68
N ILE A 138 4.08 10.91 22.54
CA ILE A 138 5.45 11.42 22.47
C ILE A 138 5.46 12.95 22.59
N ALA A 139 4.54 13.65 21.93
CA ALA A 139 4.40 15.10 22.01
C ALA A 139 4.13 15.55 23.46
N ASP A 140 3.24 14.84 24.17
CA ASP A 140 2.91 15.11 25.57
C ASP A 140 4.12 14.91 26.49
N LYS A 141 4.89 13.82 26.32
CA LYS A 141 6.14 13.59 27.06
C LYS A 141 7.23 14.63 26.81
N LEU A 142 7.21 15.27 25.64
CA LEU A 142 8.17 16.31 25.25
C LEU A 142 7.65 17.73 25.58
N GLY A 143 6.43 17.86 26.11
CA GLY A 143 5.81 19.16 26.40
C GLY A 143 5.50 19.97 25.15
N ILE A 144 5.34 19.32 23.99
CA ILE A 144 5.00 19.99 22.73
C ILE A 144 3.47 20.18 22.72
N PRO A 145 2.97 21.43 22.68
CA PRO A 145 1.54 21.68 22.59
C PRO A 145 0.99 21.11 21.28
N ASN A 146 -0.07 20.30 21.38
CA ASN A 146 -0.78 19.73 20.24
C ASN A 146 -1.90 20.67 19.81
N ASP A 147 -1.69 21.43 18.73
CA ASP A 147 -2.68 22.36 18.17
C ASP A 147 -3.68 21.69 17.22
N THR A 148 -3.72 20.36 17.16
CA THR A 148 -4.72 19.60 16.37
C THR A 148 -6.06 19.55 17.10
N LYS A 149 -6.85 20.62 16.98
CA LYS A 149 -8.29 20.63 17.22
C LYS A 149 -9.03 21.26 16.05
#